data_AF-A0AA38IWW6-F1
#
_entry.id   AF-A0AA38IWW6-F1
#
_cell.length_a   1.000
_cell.length_b   1.000
_cell.length_c   1.000
_cell.angle_alpha   90.00
_cell.angle_beta   90.00
_cell.angle_gamma   90.00
#
_symmetry.space_group_name_H-M   'P 1'
#
loop_
_entity.id
_entity.type
_entity.pdbx_description
1 polymer ?
#
loop_
_entity_poly.entity_id
_entity_poly.type
_entity_poly.pdbx_seq_one_letter_code
_entity_poly.pdbx_strand_id
1 'polypeptide(L)'
;MSACANCPKPLGNEASITCDNCNSRLHVVCTGLQNDDRITRNKVRNVKIYCNRCTTIAEQRTALPQLFDNLAEDLVSKLEQKINDKFAAIKEKINNLQSSPSNPELFEEVANEAVERIIRSKNVIIRGLPESVGNVEAKIQNDTVKVSNILKTISTDAIPEKVIRLGKPSASASFH
;
A
#
# COMPACT_ATOMS: atom_id res chain seq x y z
N MET A 1 45.90 34.24 16.16
CA MET A 1 45.36 34.39 17.54
C MET A 1 44.10 33.55 17.62
N SER A 2 43.95 32.66 18.60
CA SER A 2 42.72 31.88 18.76
C SER A 2 41.60 32.79 19.27
N ALA A 3 40.41 32.70 18.68
CA ALA A 3 39.22 33.44 19.10
C ALA A 3 38.38 32.63 20.09
N CYS A 4 37.65 33.32 20.98
CA CYS A 4 36.69 32.68 21.88
C CYS A 4 35.45 32.22 21.11
N ALA A 5 34.92 31.04 21.44
CA ALA A 5 33.71 30.54 20.78
C ALA A 5 32.40 31.18 21.28
N ASN A 6 32.43 31.90 22.40
CA ASN A 6 31.25 32.58 22.98
C ASN A 6 31.23 34.10 22.73
N CYS A 7 32.34 34.71 22.30
CA CYS A 7 32.41 36.14 22.06
C CYS A 7 33.42 36.49 20.96
N PRO A 8 33.30 37.66 20.31
CA PRO A 8 34.19 38.03 19.20
C PRO A 8 35.60 38.46 19.64
N LYS A 9 35.91 38.47 20.96
CA LYS A 9 37.20 38.92 21.47
C LYS A 9 38.28 37.82 21.31
N PRO A 10 39.53 38.18 21.02
CA PRO A 10 40.63 37.22 20.97
C PRO A 10 40.93 36.65 22.36
N LEU A 11 41.36 35.39 22.41
CA LEU A 11 41.95 34.78 23.60
C LEU A 11 43.41 35.26 23.66
N GLY A 12 43.65 36.34 24.40
CA GLY A 12 45.01 36.83 24.68
C GLY A 12 45.73 35.90 25.67
N ASN A 13 46.44 36.49 26.64
CA ASN A 13 47.10 35.75 27.74
C ASN A 13 46.14 35.39 28.89
N GLU A 14 44.83 35.50 28.67
CA GLU A 14 43.82 35.25 29.69
C GLU A 14 43.60 33.75 29.91
N ALA A 15 43.15 33.39 31.12
CA ALA A 15 42.75 32.02 31.43
C ALA A 15 41.63 31.56 30.48
N SER A 16 41.82 30.39 29.87
CA SER A 16 40.88 29.84 28.89
C SER A 16 40.54 28.39 29.20
N ILE A 17 39.32 28.00 28.86
CA ILE A 17 38.81 26.63 29.00
C ILE A 17 38.33 26.11 27.65
N THR A 18 38.34 24.79 27.46
CA THR A 18 37.95 24.15 26.20
C THR A 18 36.56 23.57 26.29
N CYS A 19 35.72 23.82 25.28
CA CYS A 19 34.44 23.14 25.10
C CYS A 19 34.68 21.64 24.89
N ASP A 20 34.04 20.77 25.68
CA ASP A 20 34.19 19.32 25.59
C ASP A 20 33.54 18.69 24.34
N ASN A 21 32.77 19.46 23.56
CA ASN A 21 32.15 18.98 22.32
C ASN A 21 32.93 19.38 21.06
N CYS A 22 33.22 20.67 20.89
CA CYS A 22 33.86 21.19 19.67
C CYS A 22 35.35 21.54 19.86
N ASN A 23 35.92 21.26 21.04
CA ASN A 23 37.30 21.58 21.43
C ASN A 23 37.70 23.06 21.26
N SER A 24 36.73 23.95 21.04
CA SER A 24 36.98 25.38 20.89
C SER A 24 37.28 26.00 22.25
N ARG A 25 38.16 26.99 22.28
CA ARG A 25 38.53 27.70 23.50
C ARG A 25 37.53 28.80 23.86
N LEU A 26 37.36 29.01 25.15
CA LEU A 26 36.44 29.95 25.77
C LEU A 26 37.18 30.76 26.82
N HIS A 27 36.90 32.06 26.93
CA HIS A 27 37.29 32.80 28.12
C HIS A 27 36.55 32.24 29.33
N VAL A 28 37.24 32.11 30.46
CA VAL A 28 36.60 31.68 31.72
C VAL A 28 35.45 32.64 32.11
N VAL A 29 35.61 33.93 31.87
CA VAL A 29 34.56 34.94 32.09
C VAL A 29 33.35 34.70 31.19
N CYS A 30 33.55 34.24 29.96
CA CYS A 30 32.47 33.94 29.01
C CYS A 30 31.71 32.65 29.33
N THR A 31 32.12 31.88 30.35
CA THR A 31 31.38 30.73 30.88
C THR A 31 30.65 31.06 32.17
N GLY A 32 30.73 32.30 32.68
CA GLY A 32 30.13 32.70 33.96
C GLY A 32 30.82 32.09 35.18
N LEU A 33 32.00 31.49 35.00
CA LEU A 33 32.82 30.92 36.06
C LEU A 33 33.81 31.98 36.55
N GLN A 34 34.16 31.91 37.83
CA GLN A 34 35.25 32.70 38.38
C GLN A 34 36.60 32.03 38.08
N ASN A 35 37.65 32.83 37.92
CA ASN A 35 39.00 32.32 37.64
C ASN A 35 39.52 31.37 38.73
N ASP A 36 38.97 31.45 39.94
CA ASP A 36 39.33 30.64 41.10
C ASP A 36 38.49 29.38 41.29
N ASP A 37 37.49 29.16 40.42
CA ASP A 37 36.65 27.99 40.53
C ASP A 37 37.46 26.69 40.37
N ARG A 38 37.15 25.69 41.20
CA ARG A 38 37.82 24.39 41.15
C ARG A 38 37.76 23.75 39.76
N ILE A 39 36.71 24.07 38.99
CA ILE A 39 36.44 23.61 37.62
C ILE A 39 37.41 24.21 36.60
N THR A 40 37.88 25.44 36.82
CA THR A 40 38.82 26.14 35.93
C THR A 40 40.27 25.73 36.23
N ARG A 41 40.57 25.40 37.48
CA ARG A 41 41.91 24.98 37.95
C ARG A 41 42.21 23.50 37.72
N ASN A 42 41.22 22.63 37.92
CA ASN A 42 41.35 21.18 37.74
C ASN A 42 40.19 20.68 36.89
N LYS A 43 40.48 19.97 35.79
CA LYS A 43 39.43 19.33 34.99
C LYS A 43 38.70 18.28 35.86
N VAL A 44 37.56 18.67 36.44
CA VAL A 44 36.72 17.79 37.25
C VAL A 44 36.08 16.77 36.32
N ARG A 45 36.36 15.48 36.51
CA ARG A 45 35.93 14.39 35.59
C ARG A 45 34.42 14.35 35.32
N ASN A 46 33.60 14.88 36.22
CA ASN A 46 32.13 14.84 36.14
C ASN A 46 31.50 16.15 35.66
N VAL A 47 32.29 17.17 35.32
CA VAL A 47 31.77 18.45 34.83
C VAL A 47 32.19 18.60 33.37
N LYS A 48 31.20 18.76 32.49
CA LYS A 48 31.42 19.06 31.07
C LYS A 48 31.06 20.52 30.80
N ILE A 49 31.88 21.19 30.00
CA ILE A 49 31.70 22.59 29.63
C ILE A 49 31.42 22.66 28.14
N TYR A 50 30.33 23.34 27.79
CA TYR A 50 29.89 23.51 26.41
C TYR A 50 29.88 24.99 26.04
N CYS A 51 30.32 25.33 24.82
CA CYS A 51 30.11 26.67 24.28
C CYS A 51 28.64 26.87 23.92
N ASN A 52 28.19 28.12 23.83
CA ASN A 52 26.78 28.46 23.58
C ASN A 52 26.24 27.75 22.34
N ARG A 53 27.03 27.67 21.26
CA ARG A 53 26.66 26.95 20.04
C ARG A 53 26.41 25.46 20.29
N CYS A 54 27.25 24.80 21.09
CA CYS A 54 27.08 23.39 21.42
C CYS A 54 25.92 23.17 22.40
N THR A 55 25.67 24.10 23.32
CA THR A 55 24.51 24.07 24.22
C THR A 55 23.22 24.15 23.42
N THR A 56 23.11 25.08 22.47
CA THR A 56 21.93 25.21 21.59
C THR A 56 21.67 23.92 20.81
N ILE A 57 22.71 23.23 20.31
CA ILE A 57 22.55 21.94 19.61
C ILE A 57 22.04 20.86 20.56
N ALA A 58 22.51 20.83 21.82
CA ALA A 58 22.03 19.88 22.82
C ALA A 58 20.56 20.14 23.19
N GLU A 59 20.17 21.40 23.37
CA GLU A 59 18.78 21.81 23.64
C GLU A 59 17.85 21.49 22.46
N GLN A 60 18.28 21.73 21.22
CA GLN A 60 17.52 21.36 20.03
C GLN A 60 17.33 19.84 19.92
N ARG A 61 18.35 19.04 20.30
CA ARG A 61 18.22 17.58 20.34
C ARG A 61 17.25 17.09 21.39
N THR A 62 17.10 17.80 22.51
CA THR A 62 16.07 17.46 23.52
C THR A 62 14.65 17.82 23.09
N ALA A 63 14.48 18.76 22.16
CA ALA A 63 13.17 19.13 21.61
C ALA A 63 12.68 18.19 20.48
N LEU A 64 13.59 17.45 19.84
CA LEU A 64 13.26 16.51 18.75
C LEU A 64 12.29 15.38 19.16
N PRO A 65 12.48 14.69 20.30
CA PRO A 65 11.54 13.67 20.77
C PRO A 65 10.11 14.21 20.93
N GLN A 66 9.94 15.40 21.52
CA GLN A 66 8.64 16.03 21.68
C GLN A 66 7.95 16.34 20.34
N LEU A 67 8.73 16.71 19.32
CA LEU A 67 8.19 16.91 17.97
C LEU A 67 7.73 15.60 17.33
N PHE A 68 8.44 14.48 17.58
CA PHE A 68 8.01 13.17 17.11
C PHE A 68 6.75 12.68 17.81
N ASP A 69 6.65 12.89 19.13
CA ASP A 69 5.46 12.52 19.91
C ASP A 69 4.22 13.30 19.41
N ASN A 70 4.35 14.61 19.24
CA ASN A 70 3.27 15.46 18.70
C ASN A 70 2.84 15.04 17.29
N LEU A 71 3.81 14.67 16.43
CA LEU A 71 3.51 14.22 15.07
C LEU A 71 2.81 12.85 15.07
N ALA A 72 3.22 11.96 15.96
CA ALA A 72 2.60 10.65 16.12
C ALA A 72 1.15 10.78 16.59
N GLU A 73 0.87 11.65 17.57
CA GLU A 73 -0.48 11.93 18.05
C GLU A 73 -1.38 12.51 16.95
N ASP A 74 -0.89 13.49 16.18
CA ASP A 74 -1.64 14.09 15.08
C ASP A 74 -1.96 13.07 13.97
N LEU A 75 -1.01 12.18 13.65
CA LEU A 75 -1.21 11.11 12.68
C LEU A 75 -2.26 10.09 13.15
N VAL A 76 -2.20 9.67 14.43
CA VAL A 76 -3.17 8.75 15.02
C VAL A 76 -4.56 9.37 14.99
N SER A 77 -4.70 10.62 15.43
CA SER A 77 -5.99 11.33 15.41
C SER A 77 -6.60 11.43 14.01
N LYS A 78 -5.79 11.76 13.00
CA LYS A 78 -6.22 11.81 11.59
C LYS A 78 -6.63 10.44 11.04
N LEU A 79 -5.94 9.38 11.45
CA LEU A 79 -6.27 8.02 11.06
C LEU A 79 -7.60 7.58 11.69
N GLU A 80 -7.79 7.82 12.99
CA GLU A 80 -9.03 7.54 13.71
C GLU A 80 -10.22 8.27 13.09
N GLN A 81 -10.06 9.57 12.77
CA GLN A 81 -11.09 10.34 12.10
C GLN A 81 -11.45 9.74 10.74
N LYS A 82 -10.46 9.44 9.88
CA LYS A 82 -10.71 8.83 8.57
C LYS A 82 -11.39 7.47 8.67
N ILE A 83 -11.01 6.66 9.65
CA ILE A 83 -11.64 5.35 9.89
C ILE A 83 -13.10 5.55 10.29
N ASN A 84 -13.38 6.44 11.24
CA ASN A 84 -14.73 6.74 11.69
C ASN A 84 -15.62 7.28 10.55
N ASP A 85 -15.11 8.18 9.72
CA ASP A 85 -15.82 8.71 8.55
C ASP A 85 -16.15 7.60 7.54
N LYS A 86 -15.22 6.67 7.31
CA LYS A 86 -15.45 5.52 6.43
C LYS A 86 -16.49 4.57 7.01
N PHE A 87 -16.44 4.30 8.32
CA PHE A 87 -17.46 3.48 8.98
C PHE A 87 -18.85 4.13 8.95
N ALA A 88 -18.93 5.46 9.14
CA ALA A 88 -20.18 6.20 9.03
C ALA A 88 -20.78 6.08 7.62
N ALA A 89 -19.96 6.30 6.58
CA ALA A 89 -20.39 6.17 5.19
C ALA A 89 -20.84 4.74 4.82
N ILE A 90 -20.19 3.70 5.38
CA ILE A 90 -20.61 2.30 5.19
C ILE A 90 -21.95 2.04 5.89
N LYS A 91 -22.11 2.50 7.15
CA LYS A 91 -23.37 2.37 7.89
C LYS A 91 -24.53 3.03 7.16
N GLU A 92 -24.31 4.23 6.61
CA GLU A 92 -25.31 4.95 5.83
C GLU A 92 -25.71 4.15 4.58
N LYS A 93 -24.74 3.59 3.84
CA LYS A 93 -25.04 2.73 2.68
C LYS A 93 -25.82 1.47 3.07
N ILE A 94 -25.49 0.83 4.19
CA ILE A 94 -26.21 -0.37 4.67
C ILE A 94 -27.64 0.01 5.07
N ASN A 95 -27.85 1.11 5.79
CA ASN A 95 -29.18 1.57 6.18
C ASN A 95 -30.03 1.96 4.95
N ASN A 96 -29.42 2.53 3.91
CA ASN A 96 -30.08 2.83 2.64
C ASN A 96 -30.44 1.55 1.85
N LEU A 97 -29.64 0.49 1.97
CA LEU A 97 -29.96 -0.83 1.40
C LEU A 97 -31.09 -1.53 2.18
N GLN A 98 -31.15 -1.37 3.50
CA GLN A 98 -32.19 -1.96 4.35
C GLN A 98 -33.54 -1.23 4.30
N SER A 99 -33.56 0.03 3.86
CA SER A 99 -34.78 0.85 3.72
C SER A 99 -35.44 0.74 2.33
N SER A 100 -34.78 0.11 1.35
CA SER A 100 -35.49 -0.48 0.23
C SER A 100 -36.00 -1.85 0.65
N PRO A 101 -37.28 -2.21 0.41
CA PRO A 101 -37.70 -3.59 0.52
C PRO A 101 -37.05 -4.35 -0.64
N SER A 102 -35.77 -4.73 -0.48
CA SER A 102 -35.11 -5.63 -1.40
C SER A 102 -35.83 -6.96 -1.27
N ASN A 103 -36.80 -7.20 -2.16
CA ASN A 103 -37.50 -8.47 -2.26
C ASN A 103 -36.42 -9.55 -2.32
N PRO A 104 -36.28 -10.44 -1.32
CA PRO A 104 -35.21 -11.44 -1.28
C PRO A 104 -35.17 -12.27 -2.57
N GLU A 105 -36.35 -12.48 -3.18
CA GLU A 105 -36.53 -13.12 -4.48
C GLU A 105 -35.79 -12.40 -5.62
N LEU A 106 -35.79 -11.06 -5.67
CA LEU A 106 -35.07 -10.31 -6.70
C LEU A 106 -33.54 -10.47 -6.58
N PHE A 107 -33.02 -10.59 -5.36
CA PHE A 107 -31.59 -10.81 -5.14
C PHE A 107 -31.17 -12.22 -5.56
N GLU A 108 -32.01 -13.21 -5.26
CA GLU A 108 -31.81 -14.60 -5.68
C GLU A 108 -31.92 -14.74 -7.20
N GLU A 109 -32.89 -14.09 -7.84
CA GLU A 109 -33.04 -14.04 -9.30
C GLU A 109 -31.82 -13.42 -9.98
N VAL A 110 -31.30 -12.30 -9.47
CA VAL A 110 -30.11 -11.64 -10.04
C VAL A 110 -28.86 -12.50 -9.85
N ALA A 111 -28.70 -13.13 -8.69
CA ALA A 111 -27.58 -14.03 -8.43
C ALA A 111 -27.63 -15.27 -9.34
N ASN A 112 -28.80 -15.88 -9.49
CA ASN A 112 -29.02 -17.04 -10.36
C ASN A 112 -28.77 -16.69 -11.83
N GLU A 113 -29.30 -15.56 -12.32
CA GLU A 113 -29.06 -15.11 -13.70
C GLU A 113 -27.57 -14.79 -13.94
N ALA A 114 -26.85 -14.25 -12.95
CA ALA A 114 -25.41 -14.02 -13.07
C ALA A 114 -24.63 -15.34 -13.22
N VAL A 115 -24.98 -16.36 -12.43
CA VAL A 115 -24.39 -17.70 -12.55
C VAL A 115 -24.74 -18.34 -13.90
N GLU A 116 -26.00 -18.25 -14.34
CA GLU A 116 -26.43 -18.78 -15.63
C GLU A 116 -25.74 -18.10 -16.81
N ARG A 117 -25.47 -16.80 -16.75
CA ARG A 117 -24.70 -16.09 -17.78
C ARG A 117 -23.27 -16.61 -17.90
N ILE A 118 -22.61 -16.90 -16.78
CA ILE A 118 -21.26 -17.46 -16.74
C ILE A 118 -21.24 -18.88 -17.32
N ILE A 119 -22.29 -19.67 -17.06
CA ILE A 119 -22.42 -21.01 -17.66
C ILE A 119 -22.64 -20.89 -19.16
N ARG A 120 -23.58 -20.03 -19.59
CA ARG A 120 -23.89 -19.80 -21.01
C ARG A 120 -22.71 -19.25 -21.80
N SER A 121 -21.86 -18.41 -21.20
CA SER A 121 -20.68 -17.85 -21.88
C SER A 121 -19.61 -18.90 -22.22
N LYS A 122 -19.69 -20.09 -21.63
CA LYS A 122 -18.79 -21.21 -21.95
C LYS A 122 -19.29 -22.05 -23.13
N ASN A 123 -20.52 -21.81 -23.60
CA ASN A 123 -21.07 -22.53 -24.74
C ASN A 123 -20.48 -21.99 -26.05
N VAL A 124 -20.02 -22.90 -26.91
CA VAL A 124 -19.45 -22.58 -28.22
C VAL A 124 -20.42 -23.01 -29.31
N ILE A 125 -20.73 -22.11 -30.25
CA ILE A 125 -21.55 -22.43 -31.43
C ILE A 125 -20.63 -22.57 -32.64
N ILE A 126 -20.58 -23.78 -33.21
CA ILE A 126 -19.80 -24.08 -34.42
C ILE A 126 -20.76 -24.18 -35.61
N ARG A 127 -20.57 -23.33 -36.62
CA ARG A 127 -21.37 -23.31 -37.85
C ARG A 127 -20.65 -24.01 -39.00
N GLY A 128 -21.40 -24.45 -40.01
CA GLY A 128 -20.83 -25.04 -41.24
C GLY A 128 -20.29 -26.46 -41.08
N LEU A 129 -20.66 -27.17 -40.02
CA LEU A 129 -20.24 -28.57 -39.82
C LEU A 129 -21.04 -29.51 -40.74
N PRO A 130 -20.39 -30.23 -41.68
CA PRO A 130 -21.07 -31.12 -42.59
C PRO A 130 -21.72 -32.27 -41.83
N GLU A 131 -22.91 -32.65 -42.29
CA GLU A 131 -23.71 -33.69 -41.67
C GLU A 131 -23.10 -35.07 -41.87
N SER A 132 -23.18 -35.88 -40.81
CA SER A 132 -22.79 -37.29 -40.84
C SER A 132 -24.00 -38.16 -41.18
N VAL A 133 -23.78 -39.15 -42.05
CA VAL A 133 -24.78 -40.17 -42.40
C VAL A 133 -24.57 -41.38 -41.48
N GLY A 134 -25.66 -41.99 -41.00
CA GLY A 134 -25.60 -43.16 -40.11
C GLY A 134 -26.66 -43.18 -39.01
N ASN A 135 -26.52 -44.15 -38.10
CA ASN A 135 -27.33 -44.25 -36.88
C ASN A 135 -26.96 -43.14 -35.87
N VAL A 136 -27.79 -42.98 -34.83
CA VAL A 136 -27.64 -41.90 -33.83
C VAL A 136 -26.26 -41.95 -33.15
N GLU A 137 -25.82 -43.14 -32.74
CA GLU A 137 -24.52 -43.34 -32.09
C GLU A 137 -23.34 -42.91 -32.98
N ALA A 138 -23.34 -43.33 -34.25
CA ALA A 138 -22.27 -42.98 -35.19
C ALA A 138 -22.25 -41.47 -35.48
N LYS A 139 -23.41 -40.81 -35.48
CA LYS A 139 -23.50 -39.35 -35.65
C LYS A 139 -22.89 -38.61 -34.47
N ILE A 140 -23.21 -39.02 -33.24
CA ILE A 140 -22.67 -38.43 -32.00
C ILE A 140 -21.15 -38.57 -31.97
N GLN A 141 -20.61 -39.76 -32.28
CA GLN A 141 -19.17 -39.98 -32.31
C GLN A 141 -18.48 -39.11 -33.37
N ASN A 142 -19.02 -39.06 -34.59
CA ASN A 142 -18.46 -38.25 -35.67
C ASN A 142 -18.46 -36.75 -35.30
N ASP A 143 -19.55 -36.24 -34.74
CA ASP A 143 -19.64 -34.85 -34.30
C ASP A 143 -18.66 -34.56 -33.15
N THR A 144 -18.50 -35.48 -32.20
CA THR A 144 -17.54 -35.34 -31.09
C THR A 144 -16.10 -35.25 -31.59
N VAL A 145 -15.72 -36.09 -32.56
CA VAL A 145 -14.38 -36.06 -33.18
C VAL A 145 -14.16 -34.75 -33.94
N LYS A 146 -15.13 -34.30 -34.73
CA LYS A 146 -15.05 -33.05 -35.48
C LYS A 146 -14.91 -31.84 -34.55
N VAL A 147 -15.72 -31.76 -33.50
CA VAL A 147 -15.63 -30.68 -32.50
C VAL A 147 -14.27 -30.70 -31.81
N SER A 148 -13.80 -31.88 -31.38
CA SER A 148 -12.48 -32.01 -30.74
C SER A 148 -11.34 -31.56 -31.65
N ASN A 149 -11.40 -31.87 -32.94
CA ASN A 149 -10.41 -31.42 -33.92
C ASN A 149 -10.43 -29.89 -34.09
N ILE A 150 -11.62 -29.29 -34.19
CA ILE A 150 -11.76 -27.83 -34.29
C ILE A 150 -11.19 -27.13 -33.05
N LEU A 151 -11.50 -27.64 -31.86
CA LEU A 151 -10.99 -27.11 -30.59
C LEU A 151 -9.45 -27.20 -30.53
N LYS A 152 -8.86 -28.32 -30.98
CA LYS A 152 -7.41 -28.44 -31.10
C LYS A 152 -6.81 -27.45 -32.10
N THR A 153 -7.46 -27.21 -33.25
CA THR A 153 -6.99 -26.28 -34.28
C THR A 153 -6.94 -24.84 -33.79
N ILE A 154 -7.89 -24.42 -32.94
CA ILE A 154 -7.88 -23.07 -32.33
C ILE A 154 -6.98 -22.99 -31.09
N SER A 155 -6.12 -24.00 -30.86
CA SER A 155 -5.18 -24.09 -29.74
C SER A 155 -5.84 -23.95 -28.36
N THR A 156 -7.03 -24.54 -28.18
CA THR A 156 -7.64 -24.66 -26.86
C THR A 156 -7.50 -26.08 -26.31
N ASP A 157 -7.15 -26.16 -25.02
CA ASP A 157 -7.17 -27.41 -24.24
C ASP A 157 -8.56 -27.72 -23.66
N ALA A 158 -9.59 -26.97 -24.05
CA ALA A 158 -10.95 -27.17 -23.58
C ALA A 158 -11.51 -28.51 -24.05
N ILE A 159 -12.04 -29.29 -23.11
CA ILE A 159 -12.73 -30.56 -23.38
C ILE A 159 -14.24 -30.28 -23.34
N PRO A 160 -14.99 -30.51 -24.43
CA PRO A 160 -16.42 -30.25 -24.45
C PRO A 160 -17.15 -31.28 -23.58
N GLU A 161 -17.94 -30.79 -22.62
CA GLU A 161 -18.75 -31.63 -21.74
C GLU A 161 -19.91 -32.31 -22.49
N LYS A 162 -20.55 -31.58 -23.41
CA LYS A 162 -21.66 -32.08 -24.23
C LYS A 162 -21.64 -31.46 -25.62
N VAL A 163 -21.79 -32.30 -26.63
CA VAL A 163 -21.94 -31.87 -28.03
C VAL A 163 -23.40 -32.04 -28.44
N ILE A 164 -24.05 -30.95 -28.83
CA ILE A 164 -25.43 -30.93 -29.28
C ILE A 164 -25.48 -30.33 -30.68
N ARG A 165 -26.06 -31.06 -31.63
CA ARG A 165 -26.37 -30.52 -32.95
C ARG A 165 -27.70 -29.77 -32.89
N LEU A 166 -27.68 -28.50 -33.29
CA LEU A 166 -28.87 -27.66 -33.38
C LEU A 166 -29.41 -27.67 -34.82
N GLY A 167 -30.72 -27.90 -34.96
CA GLY A 167 -31.43 -27.84 -36.24
C GLY A 167 -31.73 -29.21 -36.88
N LYS A 168 -32.63 -29.21 -37.88
CA LYS A 168 -32.91 -30.37 -38.72
C LYS A 168 -31.80 -30.53 -39.76
N PRO A 169 -31.43 -31.75 -40.14
CA PRO A 169 -30.44 -31.99 -41.19
C PRO A 169 -30.86 -31.26 -42.47
N SER A 170 -30.05 -30.27 -42.87
CA SER A 170 -30.14 -29.61 -44.16
C SER A 170 -29.69 -30.59 -45.25
N ALA A 171 -30.66 -31.23 -45.89
CA ALA A 171 -30.45 -31.71 -47.24
C ALA A 171 -30.15 -30.47 -48.12
N SER A 172 -28.92 -30.39 -48.64
CA SER A 172 -28.37 -29.35 -49.51
C SER A 172 -27.74 -28.12 -48.83
N ALA A 173 -26.41 -28.06 -48.92
CA ALA A 173 -25.66 -26.82 -49.05
C ALA A 173 -24.44 -27.09 -49.96
N SER A 174 -24.71 -27.18 -51.26
CA SER A 174 -23.70 -26.98 -52.29
C SER A 174 -23.25 -25.52 -52.23
N PHE A 175 -22.03 -25.28 -51.73
CA PHE A 175 -21.35 -24.01 -51.91
C PHE A 175 -20.41 -24.15 -53.10
N HIS A 176 -20.67 -23.36 -54.14
CA HIS A 176 -19.74 -23.02 -55.22
C HIS A 176 -18.73 -21.99 -54.73
#